data_AF-A0A839TBG5-F1
#
_entry.id   AF-A0A839TBG5-F1
#
_cell.length_a   1.000
_cell.length_b   1.000
_cell.length_c   1.000
_cell.angle_alpha   90.00
_cell.angle_beta   90.00
_cell.angle_gamma   90.00
#
_symmetry.space_group_name_H-M   'P 1'
#
loop_
_entity.id
_entity.type
_entity.pdbx_description
1 polymer ?
#
loop_
_entity_poly.entity_id
_entity_poly.type
_entity_poly.pdbx_seq_one_letter_code
_entity_poly.pdbx_strand_id
1 'polypeptide(L)'
;MTEVKGIDFDKLDAHTRGRIKPWQRTLESNNKVFVANAKIAIGNILADKGYKKEALKYWRSVSKEDNKNLFEISHFYIGSFLLKNNGEQYIEKDIQEAKRCFSTVKSKFGFEVKNNIFICDMLLSEGTREVGREILKISSRVYSALLLLKVDINSVGKRQFYAERKLAHYTSVDTVNLLLNIDKNEGLSSSFRLSTINNVNDPSEGQLLERYLTDGNKILFNKLDSNDRYHAFIGCFSFNHDSLNQFRLYGKKDNKEASGISLVFNKGFFKESENPDDLSFISTKDDEISIQQGSCDDDKIVKNEIVAIPSQSVMRCVYVDPESGFISLAQRNEITFYREYLKEDDSKSKADNAWKEYQRIINNKAGKFENEFSCLKSIYQDIIQDVSDMDCEVQSKVHQLLDDILLPLRYLIKHTAFQEEQECRMIYITSLEDPKVHMSFGKFLYVDYEPVVKSNLDKIYIAPAATQYQPYLAKLLCDTNVKIELSNNPYRQT
;
A
#
# COMPACT_ATOMS: atom_id res chain seq x y z
N MET A 1 -35.80 6.00 12.95
CA MET A 1 -35.92 5.01 11.87
C MET A 1 -36.54 5.66 10.65
N THR A 2 -35.73 6.24 9.77
CA THR A 2 -36.16 6.53 8.40
C THR A 2 -35.96 5.24 7.61
N GLU A 3 -37.04 4.50 7.36
CA GLU A 3 -37.03 3.43 6.36
C GLU A 3 -36.49 4.01 5.06
N VAL A 4 -35.43 3.43 4.51
CA VAL A 4 -34.99 3.70 3.14
C VAL A 4 -36.02 3.06 2.21
N LYS A 5 -37.24 3.60 2.16
CA LYS A 5 -38.24 3.25 1.15
C LYS A 5 -37.76 3.75 -0.22
N GLY A 6 -37.90 2.88 -1.22
CA GLY A 6 -37.84 3.19 -2.65
C GLY A 6 -36.46 3.50 -3.21
N ILE A 7 -35.68 2.47 -3.53
CA ILE A 7 -34.95 2.48 -4.80
C ILE A 7 -35.71 1.51 -5.69
N ASP A 8 -36.04 1.98 -6.88
CA ASP A 8 -36.64 1.14 -7.91
C ASP A 8 -35.54 0.23 -8.45
N PHE A 9 -35.30 -0.88 -7.75
CA PHE A 9 -34.32 -1.89 -8.13
C PHE A 9 -34.61 -2.47 -9.52
N ASP A 10 -35.84 -2.32 -10.02
CA ASP A 10 -36.21 -2.76 -11.36
C ASP A 10 -35.51 -1.92 -12.45
N LYS A 11 -35.04 -0.71 -12.12
CA LYS A 11 -34.22 0.15 -13.00
C LYS A 11 -32.73 -0.21 -13.06
N LEU A 12 -32.23 -1.06 -12.16
CA LEU A 12 -30.83 -1.51 -12.20
C LEU A 12 -30.66 -2.63 -13.24
N ASP A 13 -29.48 -2.75 -13.85
CA ASP A 13 -29.20 -3.89 -14.70
C ASP A 13 -29.18 -5.21 -13.88
N ALA A 14 -29.49 -6.32 -14.55
CA ALA A 14 -29.65 -7.62 -13.89
C ALA A 14 -28.38 -8.09 -13.15
N HIS A 15 -27.20 -7.74 -13.65
CA HIS A 15 -25.93 -8.10 -13.02
C HIS A 15 -25.72 -7.30 -11.73
N THR A 16 -25.97 -5.99 -11.75
CA THR A 16 -25.88 -5.13 -10.56
C THR A 16 -26.88 -5.54 -9.48
N ARG A 17 -28.14 -5.85 -9.86
CA ARG A 17 -29.11 -6.46 -8.94
C ARG A 17 -28.59 -7.75 -8.30
N GLY A 18 -27.99 -8.62 -9.11
CA GLY A 18 -27.40 -9.88 -8.64
C GLY A 18 -26.34 -9.69 -7.55
N ARG A 19 -25.47 -8.67 -7.69
CA ARG A 19 -24.43 -8.33 -6.69
C ARG A 19 -25.01 -7.74 -5.40
N ILE A 20 -26.10 -6.98 -5.48
CA ILE A 20 -26.73 -6.31 -4.34
C ILE A 20 -27.60 -7.25 -3.51
N LYS A 21 -28.24 -8.24 -4.15
CA LYS A 21 -29.20 -9.16 -3.52
C LYS A 21 -28.73 -9.84 -2.22
N PRO A 22 -27.47 -10.30 -2.09
CA PRO A 22 -26.98 -10.86 -0.82
C PRO A 22 -27.03 -9.85 0.34
N TRP A 23 -26.71 -8.58 0.07
CA TRP A 23 -26.68 -7.51 1.06
C TRP A 23 -28.05 -6.99 1.45
N GLN A 24 -29.04 -7.07 0.54
CA GLN A 24 -30.42 -6.66 0.84
C GLN A 24 -31.00 -7.43 2.01
N ARG A 25 -30.76 -8.74 2.08
CA ARG A 25 -31.22 -9.58 3.20
C ARG A 25 -30.61 -9.13 4.53
N THR A 26 -29.37 -8.64 4.50
CA THR A 26 -28.67 -8.12 5.70
C THR A 26 -29.27 -6.80 6.19
N LEU A 27 -29.96 -6.02 5.34
CA LEU A 27 -30.62 -4.78 5.76
C LEU A 27 -31.78 -5.00 6.73
N GLU A 28 -32.37 -6.19 6.73
CA GLU A 28 -33.44 -6.59 7.66
C GLU A 28 -32.89 -7.13 8.99
N SER A 29 -31.57 -7.16 9.16
CA SER A 29 -30.94 -7.62 10.39
C SER A 29 -31.19 -6.65 11.56
N ASN A 30 -31.42 -7.20 12.76
CA ASN A 30 -31.43 -6.42 14.00
C ASN A 30 -30.02 -5.93 14.40
N ASN A 31 -28.96 -6.48 13.79
CA ASN A 31 -27.59 -6.04 14.05
C ASN A 31 -27.27 -4.79 13.22
N LYS A 32 -27.26 -3.64 13.89
CA LYS A 32 -26.98 -2.33 13.31
C LYS A 32 -25.64 -2.22 12.58
N VAL A 33 -24.60 -2.91 13.06
CA VAL A 33 -23.28 -2.95 12.40
C VAL A 33 -23.37 -3.69 11.07
N PHE A 34 -24.08 -4.81 11.02
CA PHE A 34 -24.30 -5.54 9.78
C PHE A 34 -25.13 -4.74 8.77
N VAL A 35 -26.16 -4.03 9.25
CA VAL A 35 -26.96 -3.12 8.41
C VAL A 35 -26.09 -1.98 7.85
N ALA A 36 -25.25 -1.35 8.67
CA ALA A 36 -24.33 -0.29 8.24
C ALA A 36 -23.33 -0.80 7.19
N ASN A 37 -22.73 -1.97 7.40
CA ASN A 37 -21.85 -2.61 6.43
C ASN A 37 -22.57 -2.91 5.11
N ALA A 38 -23.80 -3.45 5.17
CA ALA A 38 -24.60 -3.71 3.98
C ALA A 38 -24.92 -2.42 3.20
N LYS A 39 -25.24 -1.32 3.90
CA LYS A 39 -25.44 -0.01 3.26
C LYS A 39 -24.18 0.46 2.51
N ILE A 40 -23.00 0.34 3.13
CA ILE A 40 -21.73 0.69 2.49
C ILE A 40 -21.46 -0.18 1.27
N ALA A 41 -21.59 -1.50 1.40
CA ALA A 41 -21.35 -2.43 0.31
C ALA A 41 -22.28 -2.18 -0.89
N ILE A 42 -23.57 -1.93 -0.63
CA ILE A 42 -24.54 -1.59 -1.68
C ILE A 42 -24.16 -0.25 -2.33
N GLY A 43 -23.81 0.77 -1.53
CA GLY A 43 -23.35 2.06 -2.04
C GLY A 43 -22.14 1.93 -2.96
N ASN A 44 -21.14 1.12 -2.59
CA ASN A 44 -19.95 0.87 -3.39
C ASN A 44 -20.29 0.18 -4.72
N ILE A 45 -21.15 -0.85 -4.69
CA ILE A 45 -21.60 -1.54 -5.92
C ILE A 45 -22.33 -0.59 -6.87
N LEU A 46 -23.18 0.30 -6.33
CA LEU A 46 -23.91 1.30 -7.11
C LEU A 46 -22.97 2.36 -7.70
N ALA A 47 -22.01 2.83 -6.92
CA ALA A 47 -21.01 3.80 -7.35
C ALA A 47 -20.13 3.26 -8.48
N ASP A 48 -19.67 2.01 -8.38
CA ASP A 48 -18.92 1.31 -9.44
C ASP A 48 -19.66 1.28 -10.79
N LYS A 49 -21.00 1.30 -10.73
CA LYS A 49 -21.89 1.21 -11.88
C LYS A 49 -22.40 2.56 -12.37
N GLY A 50 -21.99 3.66 -11.72
CA GLY A 50 -22.38 5.02 -12.09
C GLY A 50 -23.73 5.48 -11.54
N TYR A 51 -24.38 4.72 -10.64
CA TYR A 51 -25.64 5.11 -10.02
C TYR A 51 -25.41 6.13 -8.88
N LYS A 52 -25.04 7.37 -9.25
CA LYS A 52 -24.55 8.39 -8.31
C LYS A 52 -25.55 8.72 -7.20
N LYS A 53 -26.82 8.93 -7.55
CA LYS A 53 -27.86 9.33 -6.57
C LYS A 53 -28.16 8.22 -5.57
N GLU A 54 -28.25 6.98 -6.05
CA GLU A 54 -28.57 5.80 -5.26
C GLU A 54 -27.42 5.44 -4.31
N ALA A 55 -26.16 5.51 -4.79
CA ALA A 55 -24.98 5.28 -3.96
C ALA A 55 -24.92 6.27 -2.79
N LEU A 56 -25.07 7.57 -3.08
CA LEU A 56 -25.10 8.63 -2.05
C LEU A 56 -26.24 8.44 -1.05
N LYS A 57 -27.42 7.99 -1.49
CA LYS A 57 -28.55 7.70 -0.60
C LYS A 57 -28.19 6.64 0.44
N TYR A 58 -27.50 5.57 0.03
CA TYR A 58 -27.08 4.50 0.93
C TYR A 58 -26.02 4.96 1.92
N TRP A 59 -24.95 5.59 1.46
CA TRP A 59 -23.88 6.06 2.35
C TRP A 59 -24.35 7.11 3.36
N ARG A 60 -25.22 8.06 2.94
CA ARG A 60 -25.81 9.07 3.84
C ARG A 60 -26.76 8.48 4.88
N SER A 61 -27.23 7.25 4.66
CA SER A 61 -28.13 6.56 5.60
C SER A 61 -27.40 5.78 6.70
N VAL A 62 -26.07 5.72 6.65
CA VAL A 62 -25.25 5.16 7.73
C VAL A 62 -25.28 6.15 8.89
N SER A 63 -25.63 5.69 10.09
CA SER A 63 -25.72 6.52 11.29
C SER A 63 -24.48 6.36 12.15
N LYS A 64 -24.05 7.46 12.78
CA LYS A 64 -22.92 7.46 13.73
C LYS A 64 -23.23 6.62 14.97
N GLU A 65 -24.49 6.62 15.42
CA GLU A 65 -24.97 5.82 16.55
C GLU A 65 -24.96 4.32 16.25
N ASP A 66 -25.13 3.91 14.99
CA ASP A 66 -25.11 2.51 14.58
C ASP A 66 -23.68 1.96 14.59
N ASN A 67 -22.73 2.72 14.03
CA ASN A 67 -21.30 2.43 14.10
C ASN A 67 -20.48 3.66 13.65
N LYS A 68 -19.71 4.27 14.58
CA LYS A 68 -18.87 5.44 14.29
C LYS A 68 -17.85 5.17 13.17
N ASN A 69 -17.17 4.02 13.22
CA ASN A 69 -16.12 3.66 12.26
C ASN A 69 -16.65 3.58 10.82
N LEU A 70 -17.82 2.95 10.64
CA LEU A 70 -18.49 2.81 9.34
C LEU A 70 -19.11 4.13 8.87
N PHE A 71 -19.63 4.95 9.79
CA PHE A 71 -20.10 6.29 9.49
C PHE A 71 -18.98 7.19 8.95
N GLU A 72 -17.78 7.14 9.55
CA GLU A 72 -16.64 7.89 9.07
C GLU A 72 -16.17 7.39 7.68
N ILE A 73 -16.19 6.07 7.45
CA ILE A 73 -15.90 5.49 6.13
C ILE A 73 -16.92 5.97 5.09
N SER A 74 -18.22 5.96 5.42
CA SER A 74 -19.26 6.39 4.48
C SER A 74 -19.16 7.89 4.14
N HIS A 75 -18.77 8.73 5.10
CA HIS A 75 -18.52 10.15 4.87
C HIS A 75 -17.30 10.39 3.98
N PHE A 76 -16.22 9.63 4.16
CA PHE A 76 -15.10 9.67 3.22
C PHE A 76 -15.55 9.32 1.79
N TYR A 77 -16.37 8.27 1.63
CA TYR A 77 -16.94 7.90 0.33
C TYR A 77 -17.81 8.98 -0.30
N ILE A 78 -18.68 9.61 0.49
CA ILE A 78 -19.51 10.70 0.00
C ILE A 78 -18.62 11.83 -0.52
N GLY A 79 -17.63 12.27 0.27
CA GLY A 79 -16.72 13.35 -0.12
C GLY A 79 -15.98 13.04 -1.42
N SER A 80 -15.31 11.89 -1.48
CA SER A 80 -14.53 11.48 -2.66
C SER A 80 -15.41 11.30 -3.89
N PHE A 81 -16.62 10.76 -3.73
CA PHE A 81 -17.52 10.50 -4.85
C PHE A 81 -18.22 11.76 -5.37
N LEU A 82 -18.48 12.75 -4.51
CA LEU A 82 -18.98 14.07 -4.94
C LEU A 82 -17.94 14.83 -5.76
N LEU A 83 -16.66 14.66 -5.45
CA LEU A 83 -15.55 15.21 -6.21
C LEU A 83 -15.21 14.40 -7.48
N LYS A 84 -15.73 13.18 -7.63
CA LYS A 84 -15.48 12.39 -8.84
C LYS A 84 -16.25 12.96 -10.03
N ASN A 85 -15.54 13.51 -11.01
CA ASN A 85 -16.13 14.14 -12.18
C ASN A 85 -16.14 13.20 -13.41
N ASN A 86 -17.30 13.03 -14.03
CA ASN A 86 -17.50 12.29 -15.28
C ASN A 86 -17.77 13.23 -16.49
N GLY A 87 -17.20 14.44 -16.50
CA GLY A 87 -17.32 15.39 -17.60
C GLY A 87 -18.38 16.49 -17.42
N GLU A 88 -18.91 16.69 -16.21
CA GLU A 88 -19.82 17.80 -15.88
C GLU A 88 -19.09 18.92 -15.11
N GLN A 89 -19.59 20.15 -15.15
CA GLN A 89 -19.04 21.22 -14.33
C GLN A 89 -19.30 20.91 -12.84
N TYR A 90 -18.28 21.02 -11.97
CA TYR A 90 -18.48 20.82 -10.53
C TYR A 90 -19.59 21.72 -10.01
N ILE A 91 -20.55 21.12 -9.32
CA ILE A 91 -21.65 21.84 -8.67
C ILE A 91 -21.10 22.35 -7.34
N GLU A 92 -21.15 23.66 -7.10
CA GLU A 92 -20.63 24.28 -5.87
C GLU A 92 -21.19 23.61 -4.61
N LYS A 93 -22.48 23.26 -4.63
CA LYS A 93 -23.15 22.52 -3.55
C LYS A 93 -22.50 21.16 -3.26
N ASP A 94 -22.10 20.42 -4.29
CA ASP A 94 -21.43 19.13 -4.15
C ASP A 94 -20.03 19.31 -3.53
N ILE A 95 -19.29 20.35 -3.93
CA ILE A 95 -17.97 20.67 -3.36
C ILE A 95 -18.09 21.04 -1.88
N GLN A 96 -19.06 21.89 -1.53
CA GLN A 96 -19.30 22.28 -0.14
C GLN A 96 -19.71 21.08 0.72
N GLU A 97 -20.55 20.19 0.20
CA GLU A 97 -20.91 18.95 0.91
C GLU A 97 -19.69 18.05 1.09
N ALA A 98 -18.87 17.85 0.05
CA ALA A 98 -17.64 17.06 0.13
C ALA A 98 -16.70 17.60 1.21
N LYS A 99 -16.45 18.91 1.24
CA LYS A 99 -15.63 19.57 2.26
C LYS A 99 -16.15 19.29 3.68
N ARG A 100 -17.48 19.33 3.90
CA ARG A 100 -18.10 19.01 5.21
C ARG A 100 -17.92 17.54 5.58
N CYS A 101 -18.11 16.63 4.64
CA CYS A 101 -17.89 15.20 4.85
C CYS A 101 -16.44 14.92 5.25
N PHE A 102 -15.47 15.48 4.52
CA PHE A 102 -14.05 15.37 4.86
C PHE A 102 -13.74 15.97 6.24
N SER A 103 -14.25 17.17 6.54
CA SER A 103 -14.07 17.80 7.85
C SER A 103 -14.60 16.94 9.01
N THR A 104 -15.66 16.16 8.78
CA THR A 104 -16.25 15.26 9.78
C THR A 104 -15.33 14.10 10.13
N VAL A 105 -14.44 13.69 9.21
CA VAL A 105 -13.63 12.46 9.32
C VAL A 105 -12.13 12.75 9.40
N LYS A 106 -11.77 14.01 9.67
CA LYS A 106 -10.39 14.48 9.80
C LYS A 106 -9.59 13.73 10.87
N SER A 107 -10.22 13.26 11.94
CA SER A 107 -9.53 12.50 13.01
C SER A 107 -9.28 11.02 12.67
N LYS A 108 -9.59 10.58 11.47
CA LYS A 108 -9.42 9.18 11.05
C LYS A 108 -8.62 9.03 9.77
N PHE A 109 -8.72 10.02 8.88
CA PHE A 109 -8.03 10.07 7.60
C PHE A 109 -7.25 11.39 7.50
N GLY A 110 -6.50 11.73 8.56
CA GLY A 110 -5.98 13.08 8.78
C GLY A 110 -5.20 13.65 7.60
N PHE A 111 -4.36 12.82 6.97
CA PHE A 111 -3.57 13.23 5.83
C PHE A 111 -4.41 13.38 4.55
N GLU A 112 -5.17 12.35 4.15
CA GLU A 112 -5.93 12.34 2.91
C GLU A 112 -7.04 13.39 2.92
N VAL A 113 -7.73 13.56 4.05
CA VAL A 113 -8.77 14.58 4.23
C VAL A 113 -8.20 15.98 4.17
N LYS A 114 -7.01 16.23 4.73
CA LYS A 114 -6.36 17.54 4.66
C LYS A 114 -6.16 17.96 3.20
N ASN A 115 -5.65 17.05 2.37
CA ASN A 115 -5.42 17.31 0.95
C ASN A 115 -6.76 17.55 0.22
N ASN A 116 -7.77 16.71 0.47
CA ASN A 116 -9.08 16.87 -0.14
C ASN A 116 -9.80 18.16 0.26
N ILE A 117 -9.71 18.58 1.53
CA ILE A 117 -10.25 19.86 1.99
C ILE A 117 -9.56 21.02 1.27
N PHE A 118 -8.23 20.97 1.11
CA PHE A 118 -7.49 21.99 0.38
C PHE A 118 -7.96 22.07 -1.09
N ILE A 119 -8.13 20.93 -1.74
CA ILE A 119 -8.68 20.86 -3.11
C ILE A 119 -10.08 21.49 -3.15
N CYS A 120 -10.96 21.19 -2.19
CA CYS A 120 -12.28 21.82 -2.12
C CYS A 120 -12.18 23.35 -2.01
N ASP A 121 -11.26 23.88 -1.20
CA ASP A 121 -11.06 25.32 -1.05
C ASP A 121 -10.58 25.98 -2.34
N MET A 122 -9.69 25.32 -3.08
CA MET A 122 -9.27 25.79 -4.39
C MET A 122 -10.42 25.79 -5.40
N LEU A 123 -11.24 24.73 -5.43
CA LEU A 123 -12.38 24.61 -6.35
C LEU A 123 -13.47 25.66 -6.10
N LEU A 124 -13.66 26.07 -4.84
CA LEU A 124 -14.63 27.11 -4.47
C LEU A 124 -14.14 28.52 -4.83
N SER A 125 -12.83 28.73 -4.92
CA SER A 125 -12.21 30.04 -5.14
C SER A 125 -11.96 30.30 -6.63
N GLU A 126 -12.50 31.40 -7.17
CA GLU A 126 -12.47 31.70 -8.63
C GLU A 126 -11.06 31.71 -9.23
N GLY A 127 -10.08 32.33 -8.54
CA GLY A 127 -8.70 32.44 -9.02
C GLY A 127 -7.89 31.14 -9.01
N THR A 128 -8.31 30.12 -8.25
CA THR A 128 -7.60 28.84 -8.13
C THR A 128 -8.42 27.65 -8.63
N ARG A 129 -9.63 27.90 -9.13
CA ARG A 129 -10.61 26.86 -9.43
C ARG A 129 -10.07 25.85 -10.43
N GLU A 130 -9.53 26.32 -11.54
CA GLU A 130 -9.05 25.46 -12.63
C GLU A 130 -7.83 24.65 -12.20
N VAL A 131 -6.86 25.26 -11.50
CA VAL A 131 -5.73 24.55 -10.88
C VAL A 131 -6.24 23.47 -9.90
N GLY A 132 -7.26 23.79 -9.08
CA GLY A 132 -7.90 22.83 -8.20
C GLY A 132 -8.52 21.64 -8.93
N ARG A 133 -9.05 21.84 -10.16
CA ARG A 133 -9.57 20.74 -10.99
C ARG A 133 -8.44 19.82 -11.44
N GLU A 134 -7.33 20.38 -11.90
CA GLU A 134 -6.18 19.60 -12.37
C GLU A 134 -5.51 18.84 -11.22
N ILE A 135 -5.36 19.46 -10.04
CA ILE A 135 -4.84 18.77 -8.84
C ILE A 135 -5.74 17.59 -8.44
N LEU A 136 -7.06 17.75 -8.52
CA LEU A 136 -8.00 16.65 -8.25
C LEU A 136 -7.84 15.50 -9.26
N LYS A 137 -7.54 15.81 -10.53
CA LYS A 137 -7.18 14.78 -11.51
C LYS A 137 -5.88 14.08 -11.10
N ILE A 138 -4.83 14.83 -10.72
CA ILE A 138 -3.59 14.23 -10.19
C ILE A 138 -3.86 13.29 -9.02
N SER A 139 -4.62 13.73 -8.02
CA SER A 139 -4.97 12.90 -6.87
C SER A 139 -5.67 11.61 -7.29
N SER A 140 -6.57 11.68 -8.26
CA SER A 140 -7.26 10.51 -8.81
C SER A 140 -6.32 9.56 -9.55
N ARG A 141 -5.37 10.11 -10.34
CA ARG A 141 -4.37 9.33 -11.08
C ARG A 141 -3.38 8.63 -10.16
N VAL A 142 -2.92 9.31 -9.12
CA VAL A 142 -2.05 8.72 -8.09
C VAL A 142 -2.78 7.59 -7.37
N TYR A 143 -4.04 7.78 -6.96
CA TYR A 143 -4.82 6.71 -6.35
C TYR A 143 -4.98 5.50 -7.27
N SER A 144 -5.34 5.72 -8.55
CA SER A 144 -5.44 4.65 -9.56
C SER A 144 -4.11 3.91 -9.76
N ALA A 145 -3.00 4.65 -9.81
CA ALA A 145 -1.66 4.07 -9.92
C ALA A 145 -1.34 3.20 -8.69
N LEU A 146 -1.57 3.69 -7.47
CA LEU A 146 -1.37 2.93 -6.23
C LEU A 146 -2.23 1.65 -6.23
N LEU A 147 -3.50 1.72 -6.64
CA LEU A 147 -4.38 0.56 -6.73
C LEU A 147 -3.84 -0.50 -7.72
N LEU A 148 -3.26 -0.09 -8.85
CA LEU A 148 -2.60 -0.99 -9.78
C LEU A 148 -1.35 -1.64 -9.15
N LEU A 149 -0.57 -0.88 -8.38
CA LEU A 149 0.66 -1.36 -7.74
C LEU A 149 0.41 -2.25 -6.53
N LYS A 150 -0.76 -2.16 -5.89
CA LYS A 150 -1.11 -3.03 -4.76
C LYS A 150 -0.96 -4.51 -5.14
N VAL A 151 -0.26 -5.26 -4.29
CA VAL A 151 -0.07 -6.70 -4.45
C VAL A 151 -1.25 -7.41 -3.79
N ASP A 152 -1.98 -8.18 -4.58
CA ASP A 152 -3.09 -8.98 -4.07
C ASP A 152 -2.58 -10.36 -3.65
N ILE A 153 -2.19 -10.46 -2.37
CA ILE A 153 -1.67 -11.69 -1.76
C ILE A 153 -2.84 -12.62 -1.33
N ASN A 154 -4.07 -12.08 -1.28
CA ASN A 154 -5.22 -12.68 -0.61
C ASN A 154 -6.29 -13.23 -1.54
N SER A 155 -6.03 -13.27 -2.84
CA SER A 155 -6.96 -13.75 -3.87
C SER A 155 -7.35 -15.23 -3.76
N VAL A 156 -8.13 -15.60 -2.75
CA VAL A 156 -8.67 -16.96 -2.61
C VAL A 156 -10.08 -16.96 -3.18
N GLY A 157 -10.22 -17.38 -4.45
CA GLY A 157 -11.51 -17.75 -5.03
C GLY A 157 -11.81 -17.12 -6.38
N LYS A 158 -11.79 -17.98 -7.41
CA LYS A 158 -12.22 -17.76 -8.81
C LYS A 158 -11.30 -16.85 -9.65
N ARG A 159 -10.20 -17.48 -10.13
CA ARG A 159 -9.30 -17.04 -11.22
C ARG A 159 -8.32 -15.88 -10.92
N GLN A 160 -7.79 -15.82 -9.71
CA GLN A 160 -6.60 -15.02 -9.42
C GLN A 160 -5.43 -15.94 -9.02
N PHE A 161 -4.22 -15.52 -9.37
CA PHE A 161 -3.07 -16.38 -9.62
C PHE A 161 -2.32 -16.69 -8.33
N TYR A 162 -2.08 -17.98 -8.08
CA TYR A 162 -1.20 -18.47 -7.02
C TYR A 162 0.25 -17.94 -7.11
N ALA A 163 0.62 -17.27 -8.19
CA ALA A 163 1.98 -16.84 -8.48
C ALA A 163 2.62 -15.90 -7.43
N GLU A 164 1.83 -15.03 -6.78
CA GLU A 164 2.32 -13.98 -5.86
C GLU A 164 1.73 -14.10 -4.45
N ARG A 165 1.18 -15.26 -4.10
CA ARG A 165 0.56 -15.57 -2.79
C ARG A 165 1.53 -15.55 -1.59
N LYS A 166 2.82 -15.42 -1.87
CA LYS A 166 3.94 -15.46 -0.92
C LYS A 166 5.01 -14.49 -1.37
N LEU A 167 5.67 -13.86 -0.41
CA LEU A 167 6.74 -12.91 -0.64
C LEU A 167 7.94 -13.25 0.23
N ALA A 168 9.14 -12.99 -0.29
CA ALA A 168 10.39 -13.32 0.38
C ALA A 168 11.11 -12.08 0.90
N HIS A 169 11.57 -12.13 2.15
CA HIS A 169 12.49 -11.15 2.71
C HIS A 169 13.88 -11.78 2.83
N TYR A 170 14.85 -11.23 2.10
CA TYR A 170 16.23 -11.70 2.14
C TYR A 170 16.99 -10.94 3.22
N THR A 171 17.60 -11.67 4.16
CA THR A 171 18.28 -11.07 5.29
C THR A 171 19.43 -11.93 5.79
N SER A 172 20.21 -11.40 6.73
CA SER A 172 21.36 -12.11 7.30
C SER A 172 20.91 -13.22 8.26
N VAL A 173 21.76 -14.23 8.45
CA VAL A 173 21.51 -15.29 9.45
C VAL A 173 21.35 -14.71 10.86
N ASP A 174 22.11 -13.66 11.19
CA ASP A 174 22.07 -13.04 12.51
C ASP A 174 20.73 -12.31 12.74
N THR A 175 20.22 -11.64 11.71
CA THR A 175 18.86 -11.07 11.72
C THR A 175 17.80 -12.17 11.88
N VAL A 176 17.94 -13.30 11.18
CA VAL A 176 17.01 -14.43 11.34
C VAL A 176 17.03 -14.97 12.76
N ASN A 177 18.20 -15.09 13.39
CA ASN A 177 18.29 -15.47 14.80
C ASN A 177 17.50 -14.49 15.69
N LEU A 178 17.68 -13.17 15.52
CA LEU A 178 16.94 -12.18 16.31
C LEU A 178 15.41 -12.27 16.12
N LEU A 179 14.95 -12.54 14.90
CA LEU A 179 13.53 -12.62 14.56
C LEU A 179 12.86 -13.94 14.99
N LEU A 180 13.61 -15.04 15.11
CA LEU A 180 13.07 -16.36 15.41
C LEU A 180 13.35 -16.84 16.83
N ASN A 181 14.45 -16.38 17.42
CA ASN A 181 14.86 -16.77 18.75
C ASN A 181 14.13 -15.92 19.79
N ILE A 182 13.51 -16.59 20.74
CA ILE A 182 12.85 -15.96 21.88
C ILE A 182 13.93 -15.84 22.96
N ASP A 183 14.31 -14.62 23.32
CA ASP A 183 15.23 -14.46 24.44
C ASP A 183 14.55 -14.99 25.71
N LYS A 184 15.16 -15.97 26.37
CA LYS A 184 14.59 -16.63 27.55
C LYS A 184 14.45 -15.67 28.74
N ASN A 185 15.16 -14.52 28.70
CA ASN A 185 15.11 -13.51 29.75
C ASN A 185 14.04 -12.44 29.50
N GLU A 186 13.65 -12.19 28.25
CA GLU A 186 12.66 -11.15 27.88
C GLU A 186 11.33 -11.73 27.35
N GLY A 187 11.28 -13.03 27.05
CA GLY A 187 10.05 -13.75 26.69
C GLY A 187 9.49 -13.46 25.29
N LEU A 188 10.16 -12.63 24.47
CA LEU A 188 9.72 -12.27 23.11
C LEU A 188 10.89 -12.30 22.12
N SER A 189 10.61 -12.68 20.87
CA SER A 189 11.52 -12.50 19.74
C SER A 189 11.52 -11.04 19.27
N SER A 190 12.57 -10.60 18.57
CA SER A 190 12.55 -9.25 17.97
C SER A 190 11.44 -9.12 16.92
N SER A 191 10.80 -7.96 16.86
CA SER A 191 9.82 -7.62 15.83
C SER A 191 10.48 -7.46 14.46
N PHE A 192 9.73 -7.74 13.39
CA PHE A 192 10.11 -7.27 12.06
C PHE A 192 10.07 -5.73 12.08
N ARG A 193 11.00 -5.09 11.36
CA ARG A 193 11.13 -3.62 11.40
C ARG A 193 10.98 -3.04 10.01
N LEU A 194 10.21 -1.97 9.90
CA LEU A 194 10.26 -1.11 8.73
C LEU A 194 11.28 -0.02 9.03
N SER A 195 12.30 0.09 8.17
CA SER A 195 13.41 1.03 8.37
C SER A 195 13.23 2.26 7.49
N THR A 196 13.81 3.38 7.89
CA THR A 196 13.80 4.61 7.07
C THR A 196 14.41 4.38 5.69
N ILE A 197 13.88 5.10 4.69
CA ILE A 197 14.33 5.04 3.29
C ILE A 197 15.77 5.57 3.07
N ASN A 198 16.36 6.28 4.03
CA ASN A 198 17.58 7.06 3.83
C ASN A 198 18.88 6.26 3.52
N ASN A 199 18.83 4.94 3.36
CA ASN A 199 19.97 4.09 2.96
C ASN A 199 19.57 2.89 2.09
N VAL A 200 18.58 3.08 1.21
CA VAL A 200 18.28 2.09 0.18
C VAL A 200 19.40 2.01 -0.88
N ASN A 201 19.47 0.87 -1.57
CA ASN A 201 20.52 0.60 -2.56
C ASN A 201 20.50 1.58 -3.75
N ASP A 202 19.31 2.08 -4.11
CA ASP A 202 19.12 3.05 -5.18
C ASP A 202 19.18 4.48 -4.64
N PRO A 203 20.28 5.22 -4.85
CA PRO A 203 20.45 6.57 -4.33
C PRO A 203 19.53 7.61 -5.02
N SER A 204 18.84 7.22 -6.10
CA SER A 204 17.87 8.09 -6.81
C SER A 204 16.46 7.97 -6.25
N GLU A 205 16.18 6.96 -5.41
CA GLU A 205 14.89 6.79 -4.78
C GLU A 205 14.48 8.05 -4.00
N GLY A 206 13.21 8.42 -4.09
CA GLY A 206 12.70 9.67 -3.54
C GLY A 206 12.83 10.89 -4.46
N GLN A 207 13.75 10.87 -5.44
CA GLN A 207 13.94 11.96 -6.40
C GLN A 207 13.51 11.58 -7.82
N LEU A 208 13.50 10.28 -8.14
CA LEU A 208 13.30 9.82 -9.50
C LEU A 208 11.93 10.16 -10.09
N LEU A 209 10.88 10.13 -9.27
CA LEU A 209 9.52 10.53 -9.67
C LEU A 209 9.50 11.99 -10.15
N GLU A 210 10.07 12.92 -9.39
CA GLU A 210 10.11 14.33 -9.74
C GLU A 210 10.91 14.54 -11.03
N ARG A 211 12.08 13.89 -11.16
CA ARG A 211 12.87 13.95 -12.41
C ARG A 211 12.07 13.46 -13.61
N TYR A 212 11.29 12.40 -13.46
CA TYR A 212 10.43 11.90 -14.54
C TYR A 212 9.33 12.89 -14.91
N LEU A 213 8.66 13.49 -13.92
CA LEU A 213 7.57 14.46 -14.13
C LEU A 213 8.05 15.77 -14.76
N THR A 214 9.32 16.12 -14.59
CA THR A 214 9.93 17.41 -15.01
C THR A 214 10.86 17.30 -16.22
N ASP A 215 10.98 16.11 -16.83
CA ASP A 215 11.94 15.83 -17.90
C ASP A 215 13.40 16.11 -17.51
N GLY A 216 13.73 15.89 -16.23
CA GLY A 216 15.06 16.15 -15.69
C GLY A 216 15.43 17.64 -15.60
N ASN A 217 14.53 18.55 -16.01
CA ASN A 217 14.70 19.96 -15.73
C ASN A 217 14.67 20.13 -14.22
N LYS A 218 15.77 20.65 -13.66
CA LYS A 218 15.75 21.13 -12.28
C LYS A 218 14.76 22.28 -12.24
N ILE A 219 13.51 22.00 -11.90
CA ILE A 219 12.72 23.06 -11.31
C ILE A 219 13.49 23.43 -10.05
N LEU A 220 13.87 24.70 -9.96
CA LEU A 220 14.61 25.25 -8.85
C LEU A 220 13.67 25.38 -7.64
N PHE A 221 12.94 24.30 -7.33
CA PHE A 221 12.58 24.06 -5.96
C PHE A 221 13.92 23.86 -5.28
N ASN A 222 14.41 24.95 -4.67
CA ASN A 222 15.17 24.81 -3.44
C ASN A 222 14.57 23.60 -2.76
N LYS A 223 15.40 22.59 -2.43
CA LYS A 223 15.07 21.70 -1.33
C LYS A 223 14.29 22.57 -0.37
N LEU A 224 12.96 22.42 -0.32
CA LEU A 224 12.34 22.62 0.95
C LEU A 224 12.98 21.48 1.71
N ASP A 225 14.12 21.81 2.32
CA ASP A 225 14.45 21.33 3.64
C ASP A 225 13.11 21.07 4.30
N SER A 226 12.96 19.86 4.82
CA SER A 226 11.84 19.51 5.65
C SER A 226 10.51 19.17 4.94
N ASN A 227 10.43 17.99 4.34
CA ASN A 227 9.39 17.09 4.87
C ASN A 227 9.90 16.41 6.15
N ASP A 228 10.55 17.18 7.05
CA ASP A 228 10.89 16.75 8.42
C ASP A 228 9.61 16.35 9.16
N ARG A 229 8.46 16.80 8.63
CA ARG A 229 7.15 16.40 9.10
C ARG A 229 6.85 14.92 8.85
N TYR A 230 7.25 14.32 7.74
CA TYR A 230 6.88 12.94 7.39
C TYR A 230 8.05 12.13 6.85
N HIS A 231 8.29 10.98 7.47
CA HIS A 231 9.35 10.04 7.16
C HIS A 231 8.76 8.73 6.67
N ALA A 232 9.28 8.20 5.57
CA ALA A 232 8.91 6.91 5.05
C ALA A 232 9.74 5.79 5.69
N PHE A 233 9.03 4.79 6.20
CA PHE A 233 9.55 3.53 6.72
C PHE A 233 9.10 2.41 5.79
N ILE A 234 10.06 1.58 5.34
CA ILE A 234 9.78 0.53 4.38
C ILE A 234 10.19 -0.85 4.89
N GLY A 235 9.40 -1.85 4.50
CA GLY A 235 9.75 -3.27 4.60
C GLY A 235 9.87 -3.84 3.20
N CYS A 236 11.06 -4.30 2.83
CA CYS A 236 11.38 -4.77 1.47
C CYS A 236 11.14 -6.27 1.31
N PHE A 237 10.48 -6.67 0.23
CA PHE A 237 10.24 -8.06 -0.13
C PHE A 237 10.48 -8.27 -1.63
N SER A 238 10.67 -9.52 -2.02
CA SER A 238 10.79 -9.94 -3.42
C SER A 238 9.74 -10.99 -3.76
N PHE A 239 9.26 -10.95 -5.00
CA PHE A 239 8.42 -12.01 -5.56
C PHE A 239 9.19 -13.34 -5.72
N ASN A 240 10.52 -13.27 -5.77
CA ASN A 240 11.42 -14.38 -6.06
C ASN A 240 11.91 -15.01 -4.76
N HIS A 241 11.47 -16.23 -4.43
CA HIS A 241 11.75 -16.83 -3.11
C HIS A 241 13.12 -17.50 -2.98
N ASP A 242 13.67 -18.00 -4.09
CA ASP A 242 14.97 -18.67 -4.17
C ASP A 242 15.80 -18.10 -5.32
N SER A 243 16.33 -16.89 -5.13
CA SER A 243 17.10 -16.15 -6.12
C SER A 243 18.54 -15.93 -5.68
N LEU A 244 19.49 -16.42 -6.50
CA LEU A 244 20.91 -16.18 -6.27
C LEU A 244 21.25 -14.69 -6.28
N ASN A 245 20.66 -13.91 -7.20
CA ASN A 245 20.89 -12.47 -7.27
C ASN A 245 20.50 -11.80 -5.93
N GLN A 246 19.36 -12.18 -5.36
CA GLN A 246 18.93 -11.66 -4.07
C GLN A 246 19.87 -12.09 -2.93
N PHE A 247 20.29 -13.35 -2.90
CA PHE A 247 21.28 -13.83 -1.91
C PHE A 247 22.66 -13.18 -2.04
N ARG A 248 23.05 -12.75 -3.25
CA ARG A 248 24.30 -12.03 -3.48
C ARG A 248 24.20 -10.56 -3.07
N LEU A 249 23.03 -9.95 -3.20
CA LEU A 249 22.81 -8.55 -2.85
C LEU A 249 22.54 -8.37 -1.34
N TYR A 250 21.77 -9.27 -0.74
CA TYR A 250 21.23 -9.12 0.61
C TYR A 250 21.72 -10.19 1.59
N GLY A 251 21.78 -9.83 2.87
CA GLY A 251 22.06 -10.78 3.95
C GLY A 251 23.50 -11.31 3.98
N LYS A 252 24.45 -10.59 3.39
CA LYS A 252 25.88 -10.93 3.44
C LYS A 252 26.36 -10.97 4.88
N LYS A 253 27.01 -12.07 5.26
CA LYS A 253 27.78 -12.20 6.49
C LYS A 253 29.26 -12.06 6.16
N ASP A 254 29.98 -11.19 6.88
CA ASP A 254 31.41 -10.93 6.69
C ASP A 254 31.78 -10.60 5.22
N ASN A 255 30.94 -9.81 4.55
CA ASN A 255 31.03 -9.49 3.11
C ASN A 255 30.99 -10.69 2.16
N LYS A 256 30.71 -11.90 2.65
CA LYS A 256 30.56 -13.10 1.83
C LYS A 256 29.21 -13.09 1.14
N GLU A 257 29.22 -13.11 -0.20
CA GLU A 257 28.00 -13.26 -0.99
C GLU A 257 27.31 -14.60 -0.70
N ALA A 258 26.00 -14.66 -0.96
CA ALA A 258 25.22 -15.89 -0.90
C ALA A 258 25.30 -16.62 0.46
N SER A 259 25.40 -15.85 1.54
CA SER A 259 25.48 -16.32 2.93
C SER A 259 24.26 -15.93 3.79
N GLY A 260 23.22 -15.39 3.15
CA GLY A 260 21.99 -14.99 3.81
C GLY A 260 20.90 -16.07 3.83
N ILE A 261 19.71 -15.66 4.25
CA ILE A 261 18.50 -16.48 4.34
C ILE A 261 17.35 -15.73 3.66
N SER A 262 16.49 -16.48 2.97
CA SER A 262 15.24 -15.97 2.42
C SER A 262 14.10 -16.44 3.32
N LEU A 263 13.44 -15.51 3.99
CA LEU A 263 12.24 -15.74 4.81
C LEU A 263 11.00 -15.59 3.92
N VAL A 264 10.28 -16.68 3.66
CA VAL A 264 9.09 -16.65 2.80
C VAL A 264 7.83 -16.57 3.65
N PHE A 265 7.11 -15.47 3.54
CA PHE A 265 5.90 -15.20 4.30
C PHE A 265 4.64 -15.66 3.59
N ASN A 266 3.68 -16.16 4.39
CA ASN A 266 2.33 -16.43 3.92
C ASN A 266 1.47 -15.15 3.95
N LYS A 267 0.25 -15.24 3.42
CA LYS A 267 -0.66 -14.09 3.31
C LYS A 267 -1.02 -13.42 4.65
N GLY A 268 -1.01 -14.17 5.76
CA GLY A 268 -1.34 -13.68 7.10
C GLY A 268 -0.32 -12.69 7.67
N PHE A 269 0.88 -12.61 7.09
CA PHE A 269 1.87 -11.59 7.48
C PHE A 269 1.48 -10.18 7.01
N PHE A 270 0.63 -10.06 6.01
CA PHE A 270 0.31 -8.80 5.33
C PHE A 270 -1.16 -8.43 5.56
N LYS A 271 -1.50 -7.15 5.42
CA LYS A 271 -2.88 -6.69 5.57
C LYS A 271 -3.79 -7.34 4.53
N GLU A 272 -4.91 -7.91 4.96
CA GLU A 272 -5.95 -8.38 4.04
C GLU A 272 -6.63 -7.19 3.37
N SER A 273 -6.74 -7.24 2.04
CA SER A 273 -7.33 -6.14 1.26
C SER A 273 -8.83 -6.36 1.13
N GLU A 274 -9.59 -6.00 2.17
CA GLU A 274 -11.05 -6.05 2.07
C GLU A 274 -11.63 -4.82 1.35
N ASN A 275 -10.95 -3.66 1.39
CA ASN A 275 -11.41 -2.44 0.72
C ASN A 275 -10.33 -1.70 -0.10
N PRO A 276 -10.70 -1.07 -1.23
CA PRO A 276 -9.79 -0.23 -2.03
C PRO A 276 -9.14 0.92 -1.22
N ASP A 277 -9.79 1.37 -0.16
CA ASP A 277 -9.37 2.53 0.65
C ASP A 277 -8.42 2.17 1.81
N ASP A 278 -7.97 0.91 1.86
CA ASP A 278 -6.83 0.47 2.67
C ASP A 278 -5.47 0.97 2.12
N LEU A 279 -5.49 1.96 1.24
CA LEU A 279 -4.32 2.65 0.66
C LEU A 279 -3.90 3.88 1.50
N SER A 280 -4.30 3.95 2.76
CA SER A 280 -3.76 4.96 3.68
C SER A 280 -2.35 4.53 4.11
N PHE A 281 -1.34 5.22 3.58
CA PHE A 281 0.07 4.98 3.87
C PHE A 281 0.60 5.91 4.95
N ILE A 282 -0.11 7.01 5.22
CA ILE A 282 0.37 8.11 6.05
C ILE A 282 -0.45 8.14 7.34
N SER A 283 0.25 7.92 8.45
CA SER A 283 -0.29 7.98 9.80
C SER A 283 -0.03 9.35 10.39
N THR A 284 -1.07 9.95 10.95
CA THR A 284 -1.01 11.20 11.69
C THR A 284 -1.42 10.94 13.14
N LYS A 285 -0.94 11.78 14.09
CA LYS A 285 -1.33 11.69 15.51
C LYS A 285 -2.85 11.72 15.71
N ASP A 286 -3.58 12.40 14.82
CA ASP A 286 -5.02 12.51 14.88
C ASP A 286 -5.73 11.19 14.57
N ASP A 287 -5.15 10.32 13.72
CA ASP A 287 -5.72 9.02 13.34
C ASP A 287 -5.82 8.05 14.54
N GLU A 288 -5.03 8.29 15.59
CA GLU A 288 -4.89 7.43 16.76
C GLU A 288 -6.10 7.44 17.71
N ILE A 289 -6.84 8.56 17.79
CA ILE A 289 -8.03 8.69 18.66
C ILE A 289 -9.12 7.67 18.26
N SER A 290 -9.09 7.19 17.02
CA SER A 290 -10.08 6.25 16.47
C SER A 290 -9.78 4.77 16.76
N ILE A 291 -8.51 4.38 16.90
CA ILE A 291 -8.09 2.98 17.08
C ILE A 291 -8.30 2.52 18.53
N GLN A 292 -8.13 3.41 19.51
CA GLN A 292 -8.22 3.08 20.94
C GLN A 292 -9.65 2.84 21.46
N GLN A 293 -10.69 3.16 20.69
CA GLN A 293 -12.09 3.06 21.16
C GLN A 293 -12.72 1.66 20.97
N GLY A 294 -11.92 0.64 20.63
CA GLY A 294 -12.39 -0.74 20.37
C GLY A 294 -12.29 -1.73 21.53
N SER A 295 -11.74 -1.36 22.70
CA SER A 295 -11.65 -2.27 23.85
C SER A 295 -12.25 -1.63 25.10
N CYS A 296 -13.37 -2.20 25.54
CA CYS A 296 -13.83 -2.08 26.91
C CYS A 296 -13.19 -3.23 27.68
N ASP A 297 -12.22 -2.93 28.53
CA ASP A 297 -12.16 -3.44 29.91
C ASP A 297 -11.09 -2.68 30.68
N ASP A 298 -11.48 -2.22 31.87
CA ASP A 298 -10.62 -1.59 32.87
C ASP A 298 -9.59 -2.59 33.38
N ASP A 299 -8.31 -2.31 33.17
CA ASP A 299 -7.28 -2.37 34.22
C ASP A 299 -5.95 -1.82 33.69
N LYS A 300 -5.59 -0.61 34.16
CA LYS A 300 -4.31 0.04 33.87
C LYS A 300 -3.18 -0.67 34.59
N ILE A 301 -2.51 -1.58 33.88
CA ILE A 301 -1.09 -1.84 34.10
C ILE A 301 -0.35 -1.11 32.99
N VAL A 302 0.29 0.02 33.33
CA VAL A 302 1.24 0.69 32.44
C VAL A 302 2.49 -0.20 32.32
N LYS A 303 2.42 -1.20 31.46
CA LYS A 303 3.61 -1.75 30.81
C LYS A 303 4.01 -0.73 29.75
N ASN A 304 5.31 -0.47 29.61
CA ASN A 304 5.84 0.18 28.41
C ASN A 304 5.55 -0.75 27.23
N GLU A 305 4.33 -0.69 26.70
CA GLU A 305 3.95 -1.47 25.53
C GLU A 305 4.75 -0.94 24.35
N ILE A 306 5.52 -1.83 23.73
CA ILE A 306 6.16 -1.58 22.45
C ILE A 306 5.01 -1.26 21.48
N VAL A 307 4.94 -0.01 21.01
CA VAL A 307 3.88 0.44 20.12
C VAL A 307 4.26 0.02 18.69
N ALA A 308 3.92 -1.21 18.33
CA ALA A 308 4.15 -1.74 16.98
C ALA A 308 3.05 -1.26 16.01
N ILE A 309 3.40 -1.09 14.74
CA ILE A 309 2.43 -0.80 13.68
C ILE A 309 1.69 -2.10 13.27
N PRO A 310 0.39 -2.01 12.95
CA PRO A 310 -0.40 -3.17 12.54
C PRO A 310 0.02 -3.66 11.15
N SER A 311 -0.57 -4.78 10.71
CA SER A 311 -0.31 -5.34 9.39
C SER A 311 -0.49 -4.31 8.26
N GLN A 312 0.43 -4.31 7.29
CA GLN A 312 0.47 -3.34 6.19
C GLN A 312 0.20 -3.99 4.84
N SER A 313 -0.37 -3.21 3.92
CA SER A 313 -0.48 -3.60 2.51
C SER A 313 0.89 -3.63 1.86
N VAL A 314 1.07 -4.50 0.86
CA VAL A 314 2.29 -4.54 0.06
C VAL A 314 2.04 -3.94 -1.32
N MET A 315 2.98 -3.12 -1.76
CA MET A 315 2.95 -2.36 -3.00
C MET A 315 4.13 -2.78 -3.88
N ARG A 316 3.86 -3.01 -5.15
CA ARG A 316 4.88 -3.34 -6.15
C ARG A 316 5.71 -2.11 -6.51
N CYS A 317 7.04 -2.26 -6.58
CA CYS A 317 7.88 -1.20 -7.09
C CYS A 317 7.79 -1.08 -8.62
N VAL A 318 8.08 0.11 -9.11
CA VAL A 318 8.12 0.46 -10.53
C VAL A 318 9.53 0.86 -10.88
N TYR A 319 10.05 0.29 -11.95
CA TYR A 319 11.35 0.65 -12.49
C TYR A 319 11.17 1.60 -13.64
N VAL A 320 11.76 2.79 -13.52
CA VAL A 320 11.66 3.88 -14.49
C VAL A 320 13.06 4.29 -14.94
N ASP A 321 13.23 4.45 -16.24
CA ASP A 321 14.34 5.20 -16.82
C ASP A 321 13.80 6.54 -17.34
N PRO A 322 14.08 7.66 -16.67
CA PRO A 322 13.59 8.97 -17.10
C PRO A 322 14.09 9.39 -18.49
N GLU A 323 15.25 8.88 -18.93
CA GLU A 323 15.85 9.29 -20.21
C GLU A 323 15.12 8.66 -21.40
N SER A 324 14.90 7.34 -21.36
CA SER A 324 14.16 6.64 -22.42
C SER A 324 12.64 6.67 -22.23
N GLY A 325 12.17 7.01 -21.03
CA GLY A 325 10.77 6.86 -20.63
C GLY A 325 10.35 5.40 -20.39
N PHE A 326 11.30 4.46 -20.36
CA PHE A 326 11.00 3.04 -20.13
C PHE A 326 10.44 2.80 -18.73
N ILE A 327 9.34 2.04 -18.66
CA ILE A 327 8.67 1.68 -17.42
C ILE A 327 8.49 0.16 -17.37
N SER A 328 8.80 -0.44 -16.23
CA SER A 328 8.44 -1.82 -15.94
C SER A 328 8.00 -2.00 -14.49
N LEU A 329 7.19 -3.02 -14.24
CA LEU A 329 6.74 -3.36 -12.90
C LEU A 329 7.58 -4.51 -12.35
N ALA A 330 7.91 -4.47 -11.05
CA ALA A 330 8.52 -5.62 -10.38
C ALA A 330 7.63 -6.86 -10.51
N GLN A 331 8.18 -8.05 -10.69
CA GLN A 331 7.43 -9.28 -10.99
C GLN A 331 8.23 -10.54 -10.65
N ARG A 332 7.59 -11.71 -10.75
CA ARG A 332 8.25 -13.01 -10.64
C ARG A 332 9.21 -13.20 -11.81
N ASN A 333 10.37 -13.80 -11.52
CA ASN A 333 11.28 -14.32 -12.54
C ASN A 333 10.79 -15.68 -13.01
N GLU A 334 10.82 -15.91 -14.32
CA GLU A 334 10.37 -17.14 -14.97
C GLU A 334 10.99 -18.39 -14.31
N ILE A 335 12.31 -18.40 -14.10
CA ILE A 335 12.97 -19.57 -13.51
C ILE A 335 12.47 -19.91 -12.10
N THR A 336 12.23 -18.90 -11.27
CA THR A 336 11.72 -19.11 -9.90
C THR A 336 10.28 -19.59 -9.94
N PHE A 337 9.51 -19.12 -10.93
CA PHE A 337 8.16 -19.58 -11.21
C PHE A 337 8.13 -21.07 -11.53
N TYR A 338 8.97 -21.53 -12.47
CA TYR A 338 9.02 -22.95 -12.86
C TYR A 338 9.47 -23.85 -11.72
N ARG A 339 10.49 -23.45 -10.95
CA ARG A 339 10.99 -24.24 -9.82
C ARG A 339 9.93 -24.50 -8.76
N GLU A 340 9.03 -23.55 -8.54
CA GLU A 340 7.95 -23.71 -7.56
C GLU A 340 6.86 -24.64 -8.08
N TYR A 341 6.41 -24.45 -9.34
CA TYR A 341 5.38 -25.29 -9.94
C TYR A 341 5.82 -26.74 -10.13
N LEU A 342 7.06 -26.99 -10.52
CA LEU A 342 7.60 -28.35 -10.69
C LEU A 342 7.73 -29.12 -9.36
N LYS A 343 7.82 -28.42 -8.22
CA LYS A 343 7.81 -29.06 -6.89
C LYS A 343 6.39 -29.43 -6.43
N GLU A 344 5.38 -28.72 -6.94
CA GLU A 344 3.97 -28.97 -6.61
C GLU A 344 3.30 -29.93 -7.61
N ASP A 345 3.78 -30.00 -8.86
CA ASP A 345 3.22 -30.80 -9.96
C ASP A 345 4.31 -31.08 -11.03
N ASP A 346 4.56 -32.34 -11.39
CA ASP A 346 5.64 -32.77 -12.32
C ASP A 346 5.42 -32.34 -13.81
N SER A 347 4.51 -31.41 -14.08
CA SER A 347 4.10 -31.04 -15.44
C SER A 347 4.63 -29.67 -15.86
N LYS A 348 5.71 -29.66 -16.65
CA LYS A 348 6.25 -28.45 -17.31
C LYS A 348 5.17 -27.66 -18.07
N SER A 349 4.23 -28.33 -18.73
CA SER A 349 3.17 -27.67 -19.51
C SER A 349 2.20 -26.87 -18.64
N LYS A 350 1.95 -27.28 -17.39
CA LYS A 350 1.17 -26.48 -16.44
C LYS A 350 1.91 -25.22 -16.02
N ALA A 351 3.21 -25.33 -15.75
CA ALA A 351 4.06 -24.17 -15.46
C ALA A 351 4.09 -23.19 -16.65
N ASP A 352 4.24 -23.69 -17.89
CA ASP A 352 4.20 -22.88 -19.11
C ASP A 352 2.89 -22.07 -19.23
N ASN A 353 1.75 -22.74 -19.03
CA ASN A 353 0.44 -22.10 -19.14
C ASN A 353 0.20 -21.07 -18.02
N ALA A 354 0.60 -21.40 -16.78
CA ALA A 354 0.49 -20.49 -15.65
C ALA A 354 1.40 -19.26 -15.80
N TRP A 355 2.61 -19.44 -16.35
CA TRP A 355 3.54 -18.35 -16.63
C TRP A 355 3.01 -17.41 -17.71
N LYS A 356 2.52 -17.94 -18.84
CA LYS A 356 1.92 -17.13 -19.92
C LYS A 356 0.77 -16.26 -19.43
N GLU A 357 -0.09 -16.84 -18.61
CA GLU A 357 -1.23 -16.12 -18.07
C GLU A 357 -0.82 -15.08 -17.02
N TYR A 358 0.16 -15.40 -16.17
CA TYR A 358 0.79 -14.43 -15.26
C TYR A 358 1.38 -13.23 -16.03
N GLN A 359 2.18 -13.50 -17.07
CA GLN A 359 2.75 -12.48 -17.95
C GLN A 359 1.68 -11.61 -18.60
N ARG A 360 0.59 -12.20 -19.11
CA ARG A 360 -0.54 -11.44 -19.69
C ARG A 360 -1.11 -10.43 -18.70
N ILE A 361 -1.22 -10.81 -17.42
CA ILE A 361 -1.77 -9.95 -16.36
C ILE A 361 -0.81 -8.84 -15.98
N ILE A 362 0.47 -9.17 -15.80
CA ILE A 362 1.48 -8.16 -15.47
C ILE A 362 1.62 -7.16 -16.61
N ASN A 363 1.63 -7.61 -17.87
CA ASN A 363 1.69 -6.73 -19.03
C ASN A 363 0.44 -5.84 -19.13
N ASN A 364 -0.77 -6.36 -18.85
CA ASN A 364 -1.97 -5.54 -18.81
C ASN A 364 -1.91 -4.48 -17.70
N LYS A 365 -1.40 -4.85 -16.53
CA LYS A 365 -1.23 -3.95 -15.38
C LYS A 365 -0.16 -2.89 -15.67
N ALA A 366 0.95 -3.27 -16.28
CA ALA A 366 2.03 -2.38 -16.69
C ALA A 366 1.54 -1.34 -17.70
N GLY A 367 0.85 -1.76 -18.77
CA GLY A 367 0.30 -0.82 -19.76
C GLY A 367 -0.76 0.13 -19.17
N LYS A 368 -1.59 -0.34 -18.23
CA LYS A 368 -2.49 0.54 -17.48
C LYS A 368 -1.73 1.55 -16.63
N PHE A 369 -0.71 1.10 -15.89
CA PHE A 369 0.10 1.96 -15.06
C PHE A 369 0.83 3.02 -15.91
N GLU A 370 1.45 2.62 -17.00
CA GLU A 370 2.13 3.52 -17.94
C GLU A 370 1.19 4.60 -18.49
N ASN A 371 -0.05 4.25 -18.83
CA ASN A 371 -1.06 5.22 -19.22
C ASN A 371 -1.40 6.20 -18.08
N GLU A 372 -1.63 5.70 -16.85
CA GLU A 372 -1.90 6.58 -15.70
C GLU A 372 -0.72 7.50 -15.38
N PHE A 373 0.51 6.97 -15.47
CA PHE A 373 1.74 7.69 -15.17
C PHE A 373 2.09 8.74 -16.23
N SER A 374 1.83 8.45 -17.51
CA SER A 374 1.98 9.41 -18.61
C SER A 374 0.95 10.54 -18.50
N CYS A 375 -0.32 10.22 -18.20
CA CYS A 375 -1.34 11.24 -17.95
C CYS A 375 -0.99 12.10 -16.72
N LEU A 376 -0.50 11.48 -15.64
CA LEU A 376 -0.04 12.18 -14.44
C LEU A 376 1.04 13.20 -14.78
N LYS A 377 2.05 12.81 -15.58
CA LYS A 377 3.12 13.69 -16.05
C LYS A 377 2.58 14.90 -16.81
N SER A 378 1.73 14.68 -17.82
CA SER A 378 1.15 15.78 -18.60
C SER A 378 0.41 16.77 -17.72
N ILE A 379 -0.50 16.30 -16.85
CA ILE A 379 -1.28 17.17 -15.97
C ILE A 379 -0.38 17.91 -14.98
N TYR A 380 0.66 17.25 -14.46
CA TYR A 380 1.63 17.88 -13.57
C TYR A 380 2.32 19.05 -14.27
N GLN A 381 2.84 18.83 -15.48
CA GLN A 381 3.51 19.87 -16.26
C GLN A 381 2.58 21.06 -16.56
N ASP A 382 1.32 20.77 -16.94
CA ASP A 382 0.30 21.80 -17.16
C ASP A 382 0.06 22.65 -15.90
N ILE A 383 -0.10 22.01 -14.73
CA ILE A 383 -0.27 22.72 -13.45
C ILE A 383 0.92 23.62 -13.15
N ILE A 384 2.15 23.12 -13.28
CA ILE A 384 3.36 23.89 -13.00
C ILE A 384 3.43 25.13 -13.89
N GLN A 385 3.04 25.01 -15.15
CA GLN A 385 2.96 26.13 -16.08
C GLN A 385 1.86 27.12 -15.67
N ASP A 386 0.65 26.63 -15.37
CA ASP A 386 -0.50 27.46 -15.00
C ASP A 386 -0.26 28.26 -13.72
N VAL A 387 0.45 27.70 -12.74
CA VAL A 387 0.71 28.41 -11.48
C VAL A 387 1.87 29.40 -11.57
N SER A 388 2.72 29.31 -12.61
CA SER A 388 3.94 30.12 -12.71
C SER A 388 3.70 31.64 -12.70
N ASP A 389 2.52 32.07 -13.19
CA ASP A 389 2.10 33.48 -13.24
C ASP A 389 1.23 33.90 -12.02
N MET A 390 0.95 32.98 -11.09
CA MET A 390 0.15 33.26 -9.88
C MET A 390 0.99 33.86 -8.74
N ASP A 391 0.32 34.37 -7.70
CA ASP A 391 1.01 34.85 -6.49
C ASP A 391 1.89 33.77 -5.86
N CYS A 392 3.08 34.15 -5.36
CA CYS A 392 4.05 33.21 -4.77
C CYS A 392 3.48 32.37 -3.62
N GLU A 393 2.52 32.92 -2.84
CA GLU A 393 1.85 32.17 -1.77
C GLU A 393 0.97 31.04 -2.33
N VAL A 394 0.29 31.27 -3.45
CA VAL A 394 -0.52 30.25 -4.13
C VAL A 394 0.38 29.18 -4.73
N GLN A 395 1.46 29.58 -5.41
CA GLN A 395 2.46 28.65 -5.95
C GLN A 395 3.00 27.71 -4.87
N SER A 396 3.47 28.26 -3.75
CA SER A 396 4.02 27.48 -2.65
C SER A 396 3.01 26.46 -2.09
N LYS A 397 1.76 26.86 -1.91
CA LYS A 397 0.70 25.95 -1.42
C LYS A 397 0.37 24.85 -2.43
N VAL A 398 0.34 25.17 -3.73
CA VAL A 398 0.11 24.17 -4.78
C VAL A 398 1.25 23.16 -4.83
N HIS A 399 2.50 23.62 -4.81
CA HIS A 399 3.66 22.70 -4.78
C HIS A 399 3.64 21.80 -3.55
N GLN A 400 3.36 22.36 -2.37
CA GLN A 400 3.23 21.56 -1.15
C GLN A 400 2.12 20.50 -1.26
N LEU A 401 0.97 20.86 -1.84
CA LEU A 401 -0.13 19.90 -2.03
C LEU A 401 0.23 18.82 -3.05
N LEU A 402 0.92 19.16 -4.14
CA LEU A 402 1.40 18.18 -5.12
C LEU A 402 2.40 17.22 -4.48
N ASP A 403 3.33 17.73 -3.66
CA ASP A 403 4.27 16.91 -2.91
C ASP A 403 3.56 15.95 -1.95
N ASP A 404 2.57 16.46 -1.20
CA ASP A 404 1.75 15.66 -0.29
C ASP A 404 1.00 14.55 -1.06
N ILE A 405 0.40 14.86 -2.21
CA ILE A 405 -0.35 13.88 -3.03
C ILE A 405 0.58 12.83 -3.63
N LEU A 406 1.77 13.22 -4.11
CA LEU A 406 2.73 12.32 -4.78
C LEU A 406 3.52 11.46 -3.80
N LEU A 407 3.53 11.81 -2.51
CA LEU A 407 4.37 11.19 -1.48
C LEU A 407 4.25 9.64 -1.42
N PRO A 408 3.06 9.01 -1.48
CA PRO A 408 2.97 7.56 -1.44
C PRO A 408 3.58 6.87 -2.67
N LEU A 409 3.53 7.53 -3.84
CA LEU A 409 4.09 6.99 -5.08
C LEU A 409 5.61 7.19 -5.14
N ARG A 410 6.12 8.28 -4.56
CA ARG A 410 7.53 8.68 -4.54
C ARG A 410 8.48 7.55 -4.12
N TYR A 411 8.09 6.74 -3.13
CA TYR A 411 8.92 5.66 -2.59
C TYR A 411 8.65 4.28 -3.20
N LEU A 412 7.87 4.23 -4.28
CA LEU A 412 7.66 3.03 -5.10
C LEU A 412 8.41 3.09 -6.44
N ILE A 413 8.88 4.27 -6.83
CA ILE A 413 9.61 4.48 -8.08
C ILE A 413 11.11 4.28 -7.86
N LYS A 414 11.71 3.39 -8.65
CA LYS A 414 13.12 2.99 -8.63
C LYS A 414 13.73 3.13 -10.01
N HIS A 415 15.04 3.27 -10.09
CA HIS A 415 15.76 3.29 -11.36
C HIS A 415 15.84 1.88 -11.95
N THR A 416 15.77 1.78 -13.29
CA THR A 416 15.83 0.50 -14.03
C THR A 416 17.10 -0.31 -13.78
N ALA A 417 18.19 0.36 -13.43
CA ALA A 417 19.44 -0.30 -13.01
C ALA A 417 19.26 -1.27 -11.83
N PHE A 418 18.19 -1.12 -11.03
CA PHE A 418 17.87 -1.99 -9.89
C PHE A 418 16.77 -3.02 -10.19
N GLN A 419 16.37 -3.18 -11.46
CA GLN A 419 15.25 -4.05 -11.86
C GLN A 419 15.40 -5.51 -11.38
N GLU A 420 16.63 -6.02 -11.30
CA GLU A 420 16.95 -7.37 -10.81
C GLU A 420 16.47 -7.64 -9.36
N GLU A 421 16.19 -6.60 -8.58
CA GLU A 421 15.65 -6.72 -7.23
C GLU A 421 14.22 -7.31 -7.21
N GLN A 422 13.44 -7.01 -8.26
CA GLN A 422 12.03 -7.38 -8.38
C GLN A 422 11.27 -7.13 -7.06
N GLU A 423 11.44 -5.92 -6.53
CA GLU A 423 11.03 -5.54 -5.18
C GLU A 423 9.54 -5.18 -5.07
N CYS A 424 8.98 -5.45 -3.90
CA CYS A 424 7.73 -4.89 -3.42
C CYS A 424 7.89 -4.49 -1.94
N ARG A 425 7.06 -3.55 -1.47
CA ARG A 425 7.28 -2.86 -0.20
C ARG A 425 6.01 -2.75 0.62
N MET A 426 6.14 -2.93 1.93
CA MET A 426 5.26 -2.23 2.87
C MET A 426 5.79 -0.80 3.02
N ILE A 427 4.90 0.18 3.00
CA ILE A 427 5.24 1.58 3.20
C ILE A 427 4.39 2.11 4.34
N TYR A 428 5.05 2.68 5.33
CA TYR A 428 4.43 3.40 6.43
C TYR A 428 5.08 4.77 6.55
N ILE A 429 4.30 5.83 6.51
CA ILE A 429 4.79 7.20 6.56
C ILE A 429 4.23 7.86 7.81
N THR A 430 5.10 8.42 8.65
CA THR A 430 4.66 9.14 9.85
C THR A 430 5.68 10.21 10.25
N SER A 431 5.33 11.04 11.23
CA SER A 431 6.24 12.04 11.80
C SER A 431 7.25 11.44 12.78
N LEU A 432 8.39 12.11 13.01
CA LEU A 432 9.34 11.70 14.05
C LEU A 432 8.77 11.79 15.47
N GLU A 433 7.69 12.56 15.65
CA GLU A 433 7.02 12.73 16.93
C GLU A 433 6.03 11.59 17.24
N ASP A 434 5.84 10.67 16.31
CA ASP A 434 5.00 9.48 16.51
C ASP A 434 5.71 8.53 17.50
N PRO A 435 5.06 8.12 18.59
CA PRO A 435 5.67 7.24 19.60
C PRO A 435 6.09 5.87 19.07
N LYS A 436 5.57 5.44 17.90
CA LYS A 436 5.98 4.21 17.20
C LYS A 436 7.35 4.32 16.54
N VAL A 437 7.85 5.55 16.34
CA VAL A 437 9.16 5.79 15.73
C VAL A 437 10.23 5.61 16.78
N HIS A 438 11.11 4.66 16.52
CA HIS A 438 12.22 4.31 17.39
C HIS A 438 13.54 4.69 16.74
N MET A 439 14.47 5.17 17.57
CA MET A 439 15.85 5.38 17.21
C MET A 439 16.74 4.84 18.33
N SER A 440 17.77 4.08 17.97
CA SER A 440 18.86 3.80 18.89
C SER A 440 20.12 4.44 18.34
N PHE A 441 20.92 5.05 19.21
CA PHE A 441 22.13 5.76 18.80
C PHE A 441 23.04 4.83 17.97
N GLY A 442 23.42 5.28 16.77
CA GLY A 442 24.20 4.49 15.83
C GLY A 442 23.41 3.47 14.99
N LYS A 443 22.08 3.39 15.15
CA LYS A 443 21.18 2.63 14.28
C LYS A 443 20.18 3.55 13.61
N PHE A 444 19.59 3.07 12.53
CA PHE A 444 18.59 3.80 11.75
C PHE A 444 17.26 3.97 12.50
N LEU A 445 16.48 4.95 12.09
CA LEU A 445 15.08 5.09 12.47
C LEU A 445 14.29 3.88 11.97
N TYR A 446 13.44 3.32 12.83
CA TYR A 446 12.55 2.21 12.48
C TYR A 446 11.23 2.30 13.24
N VAL A 447 10.24 1.56 12.73
CA VAL A 447 9.01 1.21 13.45
C VAL A 447 8.94 -0.31 13.59
N ASP A 448 8.52 -0.81 14.74
CA ASP A 448 8.32 -2.24 14.96
C ASP A 448 7.00 -2.69 14.33
N TYR A 449 6.96 -3.89 13.75
CA TYR A 449 5.81 -4.47 13.05
C TYR A 449 5.15 -5.54 13.94
N GLU A 450 3.84 -5.44 14.12
CA GLU A 450 3.07 -6.28 15.05
C GLU A 450 3.01 -7.77 14.62
N PRO A 451 2.74 -8.12 13.34
CA PRO A 451 2.72 -9.53 12.93
C PRO A 451 4.01 -10.28 13.25
N VAL A 452 3.87 -11.35 14.05
CA VAL A 452 4.99 -12.19 14.49
C VAL A 452 5.59 -12.94 13.30
N VAL A 453 6.90 -12.83 13.10
CA VAL A 453 7.61 -13.48 11.98
C VAL A 453 7.41 -14.99 12.01
N LYS A 454 7.73 -15.64 13.13
CA LYS A 454 7.77 -17.10 13.25
C LYS A 454 6.46 -17.79 12.90
N SER A 455 5.31 -17.23 13.31
CA SER A 455 3.98 -17.80 13.04
C SER A 455 3.49 -17.58 11.60
N ASN A 456 4.10 -16.62 10.89
CA ASN A 456 3.67 -16.22 9.55
C ASN A 456 4.63 -16.70 8.44
N LEU A 457 5.65 -17.48 8.77
CA LEU A 457 6.52 -18.12 7.79
C LEU A 457 5.83 -19.31 7.13
N ASP A 458 5.95 -19.39 5.80
CA ASP A 458 5.62 -20.59 5.02
C ASP A 458 6.85 -21.51 4.93
N LYS A 459 8.00 -20.93 4.61
CA LYS A 459 9.27 -21.64 4.45
C LYS A 459 10.46 -20.70 4.55
N ILE A 460 11.65 -21.28 4.65
CA ILE A 460 12.92 -20.57 4.52
C ILE A 460 13.80 -21.23 3.47
N TYR A 461 14.52 -20.42 2.69
CA TYR A 461 15.64 -20.90 1.86
C TYR A 461 16.97 -20.47 2.45
N ILE A 462 17.90 -21.40 2.55
CA ILE A 462 19.26 -21.16 3.01
C ILE A 462 20.16 -21.01 1.79
N ALA A 463 20.91 -19.91 1.72
CA ALA A 463 21.81 -19.65 0.61
C ALA A 463 22.98 -20.66 0.56
N PRO A 464 23.60 -20.89 -0.61
CA PRO A 464 24.64 -21.90 -0.77
C PRO A 464 25.86 -21.75 0.14
N ALA A 465 26.23 -20.53 0.58
CA ALA A 465 27.35 -20.30 1.48
C ALA A 465 26.97 -20.28 2.97
N ALA A 466 25.71 -20.59 3.29
CA ALA A 466 25.15 -20.60 4.64
C ALA A 466 24.60 -21.98 5.07
N THR A 467 24.85 -23.03 4.29
CA THR A 467 24.30 -24.39 4.52
C THR A 467 24.64 -24.95 5.91
N GLN A 468 25.78 -24.54 6.48
CA GLN A 468 26.19 -24.91 7.84
C GLN A 468 25.20 -24.49 8.94
N TYR A 469 24.35 -23.47 8.68
CA TYR A 469 23.34 -23.02 9.63
C TYR A 469 22.04 -23.83 9.60
N GLN A 470 21.90 -24.80 8.68
CA GLN A 470 20.68 -25.60 8.55
C GLN A 470 20.27 -26.33 9.85
N PRO A 471 21.15 -27.03 10.58
CA PRO A 471 20.75 -27.71 11.82
C PRO A 471 20.29 -26.73 12.91
N TYR A 472 20.92 -25.57 12.97
CA TYR A 472 20.58 -24.52 13.92
C TYR A 472 19.19 -23.94 13.64
N LEU A 473 18.90 -23.60 12.38
CA LEU A 473 17.58 -23.11 11.97
C LEU A 473 16.49 -24.18 12.15
N ALA A 474 16.81 -25.45 11.88
CA ALA A 474 15.92 -26.57 12.18
C ALA A 474 15.59 -26.68 13.66
N LYS A 475 16.57 -26.41 14.54
CA LYS A 475 16.33 -26.36 15.99
C LYS A 475 15.45 -25.18 16.42
N LEU A 476 15.61 -24.00 15.81
CA LEU A 476 14.78 -22.83 16.11
C LEU A 476 13.32 -22.99 15.68
N LEU A 477 13.08 -23.77 14.62
CA LEU A 477 11.76 -23.96 14.00
C LEU A 477 11.15 -25.34 14.30
N CYS A 478 11.73 -26.14 15.19
CA CYS A 478 11.30 -27.52 15.43
C CYS A 478 9.88 -27.66 16.02
N ASP A 479 9.36 -26.58 16.58
CA ASP A 479 7.99 -26.43 17.10
C ASP A 479 6.99 -25.91 16.03
N THR A 480 7.42 -25.79 14.78
CA THR A 480 6.60 -25.26 13.67
C THR A 480 6.55 -26.23 12.48
N ASN A 481 5.64 -25.98 11.55
CA ASN A 481 5.56 -26.69 10.26
C ASN A 481 6.33 -25.98 9.14
N VAL A 482 7.20 -25.01 9.46
CA VAL A 482 7.94 -24.22 8.47
C VAL A 482 8.94 -25.10 7.73
N LYS A 483 8.87 -25.12 6.41
CA LYS A 483 9.80 -25.91 5.57
C LYS A 483 11.17 -25.22 5.50
N ILE A 484 12.24 -26.01 5.61
CA ILE A 484 13.62 -25.54 5.45
C ILE A 484 14.19 -26.16 4.19
N GLU A 485 14.55 -25.33 3.21
CA GLU A 485 15.09 -25.76 1.93
C GLU A 485 16.48 -25.16 1.70
N LEU A 486 17.40 -25.96 1.15
CA LEU A 486 18.68 -25.43 0.66
C LEU A 486 18.48 -24.88 -0.75
N SER A 487 19.06 -23.72 -1.02
CA SER A 487 19.10 -23.17 -2.36
C SER A 487 20.00 -24.03 -3.25
N ASN A 488 19.47 -24.48 -4.38
CA ASN A 488 20.22 -25.26 -5.38
C ASN A 488 20.86 -24.37 -6.45
N ASN A 489 20.92 -23.05 -6.22
CA ASN A 489 21.56 -22.14 -7.17
C ASN A 489 23.08 -22.42 -7.24
N PRO A 490 23.68 -22.45 -8.44
CA PRO A 490 25.11 -22.66 -8.58
C PRO A 490 25.87 -21.46 -7.99
N TYR A 491 26.76 -21.72 -7.03
CA TYR A 491 27.58 -20.70 -6.40
C TYR A 491 29.01 -21.21 -6.26
N ARG A 492 29.99 -20.42 -6.69
CA ARG A 492 31.40 -20.76 -6.51
C ARG A 492 31.76 -20.53 -5.06
N GLN A 493 32.08 -21.60 -4.34
CA GLN A 493 32.70 -21.50 -3.03
C GLN A 493 34.13 -20.95 -3.22
N THR A 494 34.31 -19.67 -2.92
CA THR A 494 35.63 -19.04 -2.82
C THR A 494 36.20 -19.19 -1.43
#